data_AF-A0A1F5ANM7-F1
#
_entry.id   AF-A0A1F5ANM7-F1
#
_cell.length_a   1.000
_cell.length_b   1.000
_cell.length_c   1.000
_cell.angle_alpha   90.00
_cell.angle_beta   90.00
_cell.angle_gamma   90.00
#
_symmetry.space_group_name_H-M   'P 1'
#
loop_
_entity.id
_entity.type
_entity.pdbx_description
1 polymer ?
#
loop_
_entity_poly.entity_id
_entity_poly.type
_entity_poly.pdbx_seq_one_letter_code
_entity_poly.pdbx_strand_id
1 'polypeptide(L)'
;MIIDDKTDKKEVLKDIIRDLHRGGDVSGGEIAAMEQELMAEGNRLALDTGVLSAEQVNLLLTNLPVDISFVDENDTVVFYSATRERIFPRTPGVIGRKVQNCHPPKSLDVVTQILTAFRDGSRDAAEFWIELNGKFIHIRYFALRDGGGKYRGSLEVSQDVTGIRALRGEKRLLDWDPPGLDV
;
A
#
# COMPACT_ATOMS: atom_id res chain seq x y z
N MET A 1 -25.41 0.36 -17.07
CA MET A 1 -24.93 1.76 -17.07
C MET A 1 -24.95 2.20 -15.63
N ILE A 2 -23.84 2.05 -14.91
CA ILE A 2 -23.75 2.43 -13.49
C ILE A 2 -23.46 3.93 -13.50
N ILE A 3 -24.46 4.72 -13.13
CA ILE A 3 -24.28 6.14 -12.88
C ILE A 3 -23.40 6.26 -11.64
N ASP A 4 -22.33 7.04 -11.76
CA ASP A 4 -21.34 7.28 -10.72
C ASP A 4 -21.94 8.16 -9.61
N ASP A 5 -22.56 7.52 -8.61
CA ASP A 5 -23.28 8.13 -7.47
C ASP A 5 -22.46 9.17 -6.67
N LYS A 6 -21.13 9.14 -6.77
CA LYS A 6 -20.25 10.08 -6.07
C LYS A 6 -20.08 11.41 -6.81
N THR A 7 -20.14 11.40 -8.13
CA THR A 7 -19.99 12.59 -8.96
C THR A 7 -21.25 13.48 -8.86
N ASP A 8 -22.43 12.87 -8.69
CA ASP A 8 -23.71 13.58 -8.51
C ASP A 8 -23.80 14.33 -7.17
N LYS A 9 -23.38 13.71 -6.05
CA LYS A 9 -23.48 14.35 -4.72
C LYS A 9 -22.60 15.59 -4.59
N LYS A 10 -21.43 15.59 -5.24
CA LYS A 10 -20.49 16.72 -5.20
C LYS A 10 -21.01 17.91 -5.99
N GLU A 11 -21.67 17.70 -7.12
CA GLU A 11 -22.30 18.78 -7.89
C GLU A 11 -23.56 19.31 -7.21
N VAL A 12 -24.41 18.44 -6.67
CA VAL A 12 -25.59 18.85 -5.88
C VAL A 12 -25.17 19.70 -4.67
N LEU A 13 -24.09 19.33 -3.98
CA LEU A 13 -23.62 20.08 -2.83
C LEU A 13 -23.00 21.43 -3.22
N LYS A 14 -22.28 21.52 -4.35
CA LYS A 14 -21.81 22.79 -4.91
C LYS A 14 -22.96 23.71 -5.31
N ASP A 15 -24.05 23.15 -5.85
CA ASP A 15 -25.24 23.92 -6.22
C ASP A 15 -25.93 24.50 -4.98
N ILE A 16 -26.09 23.69 -3.92
CA ILE A 16 -26.61 24.14 -2.61
C ILE A 16 -25.75 25.28 -2.02
N ILE A 17 -24.43 25.13 -2.06
CA ILE A 17 -23.49 26.16 -1.58
C ILE A 17 -23.62 27.46 -2.40
N ARG A 18 -23.78 27.35 -3.73
CA ARG A 18 -24.01 28.51 -4.63
C ARG A 18 -25.34 29.21 -4.37
N ASP A 19 -26.38 28.47 -4.02
CA ASP A 19 -27.70 29.03 -3.70
C ASP A 19 -27.69 29.74 -2.34
N LEU A 20 -27.00 29.19 -1.33
CA LEU A 20 -26.79 29.84 -0.03
C LEU A 20 -26.01 31.17 -0.17
N HIS A 21 -25.03 31.24 -1.07
CA HIS A 21 -24.31 32.49 -1.34
C HIS A 21 -25.21 33.58 -1.93
N ARG A 22 -26.10 33.20 -2.87
CA ARG A 22 -27.03 34.12 -3.54
C ARG A 22 -28.06 34.70 -2.57
N GLY A 23 -28.35 34.00 -1.47
CA GLY A 23 -29.22 34.47 -0.39
C GLY A 23 -28.59 35.49 0.55
N GLY A 24 -27.25 35.64 0.54
CA GLY A 24 -26.54 36.53 1.46
C GLY A 24 -26.36 35.97 2.88
N ASP A 25 -26.73 34.72 3.11
CA ASP A 25 -26.72 34.05 4.42
C ASP A 25 -25.33 33.54 4.84
N VAL A 26 -24.39 33.43 3.88
CA VAL A 26 -23.04 32.87 4.12
C VAL A 26 -21.99 33.67 3.33
N SER A 27 -20.94 34.12 4.02
CA SER A 27 -19.86 34.90 3.41
C SER A 27 -19.00 34.08 2.46
N GLY A 28 -18.30 34.75 1.53
CA GLY A 28 -17.38 34.07 0.59
C GLY A 28 -16.23 33.33 1.30
N GLY A 29 -15.84 33.75 2.50
CA GLY A 29 -14.82 33.07 3.31
C GLY A 29 -15.33 31.78 3.94
N GLU A 30 -16.57 31.75 4.39
CA GLU A 30 -17.22 30.55 4.94
C GLU A 30 -17.47 29.51 3.85
N ILE A 31 -17.82 29.95 2.63
CA ILE A 31 -17.95 29.06 1.48
C ILE A 31 -16.61 28.42 1.10
N ALA A 32 -15.53 29.20 1.04
CA ALA A 32 -14.21 28.67 0.74
C ALA A 32 -13.74 27.64 1.78
N ALA A 33 -14.08 27.85 3.06
CA ALA A 33 -13.82 26.89 4.13
C ALA A 33 -14.62 25.59 3.94
N MET A 34 -15.92 25.68 3.66
CA MET A 34 -16.78 24.51 3.39
C MET A 34 -16.34 23.73 2.14
N GLU A 35 -15.92 24.41 1.07
CA GLU A 35 -15.36 23.76 -0.13
C GLU A 35 -14.03 23.07 0.17
N GLN A 36 -13.16 23.68 0.98
CA GLN A 36 -11.92 23.03 1.42
C GLN A 36 -12.19 21.80 2.29
N GLU A 37 -13.15 21.87 3.21
CA GLU A 37 -13.54 20.76 4.07
C GLU A 37 -14.13 19.61 3.25
N LEU A 38 -15.00 19.91 2.28
CA LEU A 38 -15.56 18.92 1.37
C LEU A 38 -14.52 18.30 0.43
N MET A 39 -13.55 19.08 -0.05
CA MET A 39 -12.43 18.57 -0.84
C MET A 39 -11.50 17.70 0.02
N ALA A 40 -11.31 18.06 1.29
CA ALA A 40 -10.57 17.26 2.25
C ALA A 40 -11.30 15.94 2.56
N GLU A 41 -12.64 15.94 2.70
CA GLU A 41 -13.46 14.74 2.83
C GLU A 41 -13.41 13.86 1.56
N GLY A 42 -13.43 14.47 0.38
CA GLY A 42 -13.28 13.77 -0.90
C GLY A 42 -11.91 13.13 -1.13
N ASN A 43 -10.90 13.50 -0.32
CA ASN A 43 -9.53 12.98 -0.40
C ASN A 43 -9.24 11.89 0.64
N ARG A 44 -10.29 11.41 1.33
CA ARG A 44 -10.19 10.35 2.34
C ARG A 44 -10.67 9.01 1.77
N LEU A 45 -9.79 8.02 1.84
CA LEU A 45 -10.06 6.62 1.53
C LEU A 45 -10.66 5.94 2.76
N ALA A 46 -11.92 5.53 2.66
CA ALA A 46 -12.52 4.61 3.62
C ALA A 46 -11.92 3.21 3.42
N LEU A 47 -11.38 2.64 4.48
CA LEU A 47 -10.87 1.28 4.54
C LEU A 47 -11.87 0.40 5.30
N ASP A 48 -11.67 -0.92 5.29
CA ASP A 48 -12.51 -1.85 6.07
C ASP A 48 -12.58 -1.46 7.56
N THR A 49 -11.50 -0.87 8.08
CA THR A 49 -11.47 -0.26 9.39
C THR A 49 -10.67 1.04 9.33
N GLY A 50 -11.34 2.15 9.64
CA GLY A 50 -10.74 3.48 9.66
C GLY A 50 -10.74 4.19 8.31
N VAL A 51 -10.15 5.38 8.30
CA VAL A 51 -10.17 6.29 7.15
C VAL A 51 -8.84 7.03 7.06
N LEU A 52 -8.17 6.95 5.91
CA LEU A 52 -6.86 7.57 5.68
C LEU A 52 -6.90 8.48 4.45
N SER A 53 -6.07 9.52 4.40
CA SER A 53 -5.78 10.19 3.13
C SER A 53 -4.88 9.33 2.25
N ALA A 54 -4.86 9.58 0.93
CA ALA A 54 -3.92 8.92 0.02
C ALA A 54 -2.45 9.13 0.42
N GLU A 55 -2.12 10.32 0.95
CA GLU A 55 -0.79 10.63 1.47
C GLU A 55 -0.43 9.76 2.68
N GLN A 56 -1.36 9.58 3.63
CA GLN A 56 -1.14 8.71 4.78
C GLN A 56 -0.95 7.25 4.36
N VAL A 57 -1.70 6.76 3.37
CA VAL A 57 -1.49 5.42 2.80
C VAL A 57 -0.09 5.29 2.22
N ASN A 58 0.37 6.27 1.44
CA ASN A 58 1.72 6.28 0.88
C ASN A 58 2.80 6.30 1.98
N LEU A 59 2.64 7.15 3.00
CA LEU A 59 3.58 7.23 4.12
C LEU A 59 3.67 5.89 4.87
N LEU A 60 2.54 5.23 5.15
CA LEU A 60 2.54 3.93 5.81
C LEU A 60 3.28 2.89 4.97
N LEU A 61 2.89 2.72 3.70
CA LEU A 61 3.45 1.68 2.83
C LEU A 61 4.96 1.86 2.57
N THR A 62 5.45 3.10 2.55
CA THR A 62 6.88 3.42 2.32
C THR A 62 7.74 3.34 3.59
N ASN A 63 7.14 3.22 4.78
CA ASN A 63 7.84 3.14 6.08
C ASN A 63 7.64 1.80 6.80
N LEU A 64 7.00 0.81 6.18
CA LEU A 64 6.92 -0.54 6.74
C LEU A 64 8.34 -1.13 6.90
N PRO A 65 8.61 -1.95 7.94
CA PRO A 65 9.88 -2.65 8.14
C PRO A 65 10.02 -3.88 7.21
N VAL A 66 9.41 -3.80 6.03
CA VAL A 66 9.42 -4.79 4.95
C VAL A 66 9.34 -4.08 3.61
N ASP A 67 9.93 -4.68 2.59
CA ASP A 67 9.68 -4.29 1.21
C ASP A 67 8.44 -4.97 0.69
N ILE A 68 7.60 -4.21 -0.01
CA ILE A 68 6.44 -4.76 -0.71
C ILE A 68 6.50 -4.44 -2.20
N SER A 69 5.97 -5.37 -3.00
CA SER A 69 5.65 -5.18 -4.41
C SER A 69 4.24 -5.73 -4.66
N PHE A 70 3.42 -5.00 -5.42
CA PHE A 70 2.10 -5.46 -5.82
C PHE A 70 2.03 -5.63 -7.35
N VAL A 71 1.58 -6.81 -7.75
CA VAL A 71 1.28 -7.18 -9.12
C VAL A 71 -0.22 -7.42 -9.22
N ASP A 72 -0.90 -6.76 -10.16
CA ASP A 72 -2.37 -6.84 -10.29
C ASP A 72 -2.86 -8.18 -10.86
N GLU A 73 -4.18 -8.34 -10.98
CA GLU A 73 -4.80 -9.51 -11.58
C GLU A 73 -4.41 -9.76 -13.05
N ASN A 74 -3.76 -8.80 -13.71
CA ASN A 74 -3.28 -8.91 -15.08
C ASN A 74 -1.77 -9.16 -15.17
N ASP A 75 -1.11 -9.51 -14.07
CA ASP A 75 0.33 -9.70 -13.98
C ASP A 75 1.14 -8.41 -14.24
N THR A 76 0.53 -7.25 -14.03
CA THR A 76 1.17 -5.94 -14.19
C THR A 76 1.73 -5.46 -12.87
N VAL A 77 2.98 -5.01 -12.85
CA VAL A 77 3.58 -4.38 -11.66
C VAL A 77 2.93 -3.00 -11.46
N VAL A 78 2.16 -2.84 -10.38
CA VAL A 78 1.40 -1.60 -10.11
C VAL A 78 2.08 -0.75 -9.05
N PHE A 79 2.74 -1.37 -8.07
CA PHE A 79 3.31 -0.65 -6.94
C PHE A 79 4.52 -1.37 -6.34
N TYR A 80 5.43 -0.60 -5.75
CA TYR A 80 6.44 -1.08 -4.81
C TYR A 80 6.73 0.02 -3.78
N SER A 81 7.02 -0.35 -2.53
CA SER A 81 7.18 0.60 -1.42
C SER A 81 8.40 1.52 -1.48
N ALA A 82 9.36 1.23 -2.38
CA ALA A 82 10.59 2.02 -2.54
C ALA A 82 11.27 2.42 -1.22
N THR A 83 11.30 1.52 -0.22
CA THR A 83 11.87 1.82 1.09
C THR A 83 13.34 2.22 0.95
N ARG A 84 13.84 3.04 1.89
CA ARG A 84 15.22 3.56 1.85
C ARG A 84 16.27 2.44 1.76
N GLU A 85 16.00 1.32 2.42
CA GLU A 85 16.92 0.17 2.52
C GLU A 85 16.43 -1.04 1.72
N ARG A 86 15.67 -0.80 0.65
CA ARG A 86 15.05 -1.86 -0.15
C ARG A 86 16.08 -2.92 -0.58
N ILE A 87 15.77 -4.18 -0.27
CA ILE A 87 16.66 -5.34 -0.46
C ILE A 87 16.89 -5.62 -1.95
N PHE A 88 15.82 -5.52 -2.75
CA PHE A 88 15.86 -5.73 -4.19
C PHE A 88 15.57 -4.42 -4.93
N PRO A 89 16.60 -3.71 -5.41
CA PRO A 89 16.43 -2.45 -6.11
C PRO A 89 15.48 -2.55 -7.30
N ARG A 90 14.65 -1.53 -7.49
CA ARG A 90 13.74 -1.41 -8.63
C ARG A 90 13.96 -0.06 -9.30
N THR A 91 13.83 -0.01 -10.62
CA THR A 91 13.78 1.26 -11.36
C THR A 91 12.31 1.69 -11.53
N PRO A 92 12.00 2.99 -11.56
CA PRO A 92 10.62 3.47 -11.78
C PRO A 92 9.96 2.90 -13.05
N GLY A 93 10.75 2.63 -14.09
CA GLY A 93 10.27 2.04 -15.34
C GLY A 93 9.74 0.60 -15.24
N VAL A 94 9.79 -0.03 -14.06
CA VAL A 94 9.13 -1.33 -13.82
C VAL A 94 7.60 -1.20 -13.74
N ILE A 95 7.09 -0.04 -13.30
CA ILE A 95 5.64 0.18 -13.16
C ILE A 95 4.97 0.08 -14.52
N GLY A 96 3.84 -0.64 -14.58
CA GLY A 96 3.10 -0.90 -15.81
C GLY A 96 3.66 -2.02 -16.68
N ARG A 97 4.81 -2.61 -16.32
CA ARG A 97 5.36 -3.77 -17.04
C ARG A 97 4.75 -5.07 -16.53
N LYS A 98 4.68 -6.06 -17.41
CA LYS A 98 4.43 -7.45 -17.02
C LYS A 98 5.54 -7.95 -16.11
N VAL A 99 5.17 -8.58 -15.00
CA VAL A 99 6.16 -9.06 -14.02
C VAL A 99 7.13 -10.07 -14.64
N GLN A 100 6.67 -10.86 -15.61
CA GLN A 100 7.50 -11.80 -16.37
C GLN A 100 8.68 -11.12 -17.06
N ASN A 101 8.50 -9.86 -17.50
CA ASN A 101 9.55 -9.08 -18.17
C ASN A 101 10.53 -8.40 -17.18
N CYS A 102 10.33 -8.60 -15.88
CA CYS A 102 11.10 -7.98 -14.80
C CYS A 102 12.03 -8.98 -14.11
N HIS A 103 11.99 -10.26 -14.50
CA HIS A 103 12.75 -11.33 -13.88
C HIS A 103 13.73 -11.98 -14.88
N PRO A 104 14.94 -12.37 -14.43
CA PRO A 104 15.83 -13.20 -15.24
C PRO A 104 15.24 -14.61 -15.44
N PRO A 105 15.66 -15.34 -16.50
CA PRO A 105 15.09 -16.65 -16.85
C PRO A 105 15.04 -17.64 -15.67
N LYS A 106 16.12 -17.71 -14.88
CA LYS A 106 16.23 -18.63 -13.73
C LYS A 106 15.15 -18.47 -12.65
N SER A 107 14.52 -17.29 -12.55
CA SER A 107 13.47 -17.01 -11.55
C SER A 107 12.09 -16.87 -12.18
N LEU A 108 12.01 -16.78 -13.51
CA LEU A 108 10.76 -16.56 -14.22
C LEU A 108 9.80 -17.73 -14.04
N ASP A 109 10.31 -18.97 -14.09
CA ASP A 109 9.50 -20.17 -13.93
C ASP A 109 8.84 -20.22 -12.53
N VAL A 110 9.61 -19.88 -11.49
CA VAL A 110 9.12 -19.84 -10.11
C VAL A 110 8.03 -18.79 -9.95
N VAL A 111 8.25 -17.57 -10.45
CA VAL A 111 7.24 -16.49 -10.39
C VAL A 111 5.98 -16.88 -11.14
N THR A 112 6.11 -17.49 -12.32
CA THR A 112 4.98 -17.91 -13.15
C THR A 112 4.18 -19.01 -12.46
N GLN A 113 4.85 -19.97 -11.80
CA GLN A 113 4.21 -21.02 -11.02
C GLN A 113 3.42 -20.45 -9.85
N ILE A 114 3.98 -19.50 -9.11
CA ILE A 114 3.30 -18.83 -7.99
C ILE A 114 2.03 -18.11 -8.49
N LEU A 115 2.14 -17.30 -9.55
CA LEU A 115 1.00 -16.56 -10.09
C LEU A 115 -0.11 -17.47 -10.61
N THR A 116 0.27 -18.59 -11.25
CA THR A 116 -0.70 -19.58 -11.72
C THR A 116 -1.46 -20.20 -10.56
N ALA A 117 -0.74 -20.66 -9.53
CA ALA A 117 -1.32 -21.29 -8.35
C ALA A 117 -2.20 -20.32 -7.54
N PHE A 118 -1.85 -19.04 -7.51
CA PHE A 118 -2.68 -18.02 -6.87
C PHE A 118 -3.96 -17.74 -7.66
N ARG A 119 -3.86 -17.68 -8.98
CA ARG A 119 -4.98 -17.42 -9.87
C ARG A 119 -5.99 -18.57 -9.89
N ASP A 120 -5.52 -19.81 -9.90
CA ASP A 120 -6.38 -21.01 -9.90
C ASP A 120 -6.91 -21.40 -8.50
N GLY A 121 -6.38 -20.79 -7.44
CA GLY A 121 -6.82 -21.04 -6.07
C GLY A 121 -6.20 -22.26 -5.40
N SER A 122 -5.23 -22.92 -6.02
CA SER A 122 -4.52 -24.07 -5.42
C SER A 122 -3.58 -23.67 -4.28
N ARG A 123 -3.17 -22.39 -4.24
CA ARG A 123 -2.34 -21.80 -3.18
C ARG A 123 -2.78 -20.37 -2.89
N ASP A 124 -2.67 -19.96 -1.63
CA ASP A 124 -2.86 -18.56 -1.22
C ASP A 124 -1.57 -17.90 -0.73
N ALA A 125 -0.52 -18.69 -0.50
CA ALA A 125 0.79 -18.19 -0.12
C ALA A 125 1.92 -19.05 -0.69
N ALA A 126 3.07 -18.43 -0.88
CA ALA A 126 4.34 -19.10 -1.15
C ALA A 126 5.43 -18.37 -0.35
N GLU A 127 6.43 -19.11 0.15
CA GLU A 127 7.52 -18.49 0.89
C GLU A 127 8.84 -19.23 0.68
N PHE A 128 9.92 -18.48 0.77
CA PHE A 128 11.29 -18.99 0.77
C PHE A 128 12.22 -17.99 1.44
N TRP A 129 13.44 -18.42 1.69
CA TRP A 129 14.48 -17.58 2.30
C TRP A 129 15.81 -17.81 1.61
N ILE A 130 16.63 -16.76 1.59
CA ILE A 130 17.97 -16.78 1.01
C ILE A 130 18.96 -16.08 1.92
N GLU A 131 20.23 -16.43 1.79
CA GLU A 131 21.32 -15.64 2.34
C GLU A 131 21.89 -14.74 1.24
N LEU A 132 21.92 -13.43 1.50
CA LEU A 132 22.39 -12.42 0.56
C LEU A 132 23.23 -11.40 1.30
N ASN A 133 24.50 -11.24 0.91
CA ASN A 133 25.43 -10.27 1.50
C ASN A 133 25.50 -10.34 3.05
N GLY A 134 25.49 -11.56 3.60
CA GLY A 134 25.52 -11.80 5.05
C GLY A 134 24.19 -11.55 5.78
N LYS A 135 23.11 -11.22 5.05
CA LYS A 135 21.75 -11.06 5.59
C LYS A 135 20.90 -12.29 5.28
N PHE A 136 20.00 -12.64 6.21
CA PHE A 136 18.99 -13.67 6.00
C PHE A 136 17.68 -13.01 5.56
N ILE A 137 17.34 -13.19 4.29
CA ILE A 137 16.18 -12.55 3.67
C ILE A 137 15.02 -13.54 3.62
N HIS A 138 13.89 -13.17 4.21
CA HIS A 138 12.62 -13.90 4.09
C HIS A 138 11.77 -13.25 3.00
N ILE A 139 11.27 -14.06 2.06
CA ILE A 139 10.49 -13.62 0.92
C ILE A 139 9.18 -14.40 0.92
N ARG A 140 8.06 -13.68 0.87
CA ARG A 140 6.72 -14.24 0.92
C ARG A 140 5.88 -13.65 -0.21
N TYR A 141 5.00 -14.47 -0.75
CA TYR A 141 3.99 -14.07 -1.72
C TYR A 141 2.63 -14.44 -1.17
N PHE A 142 1.63 -13.58 -1.42
CA PHE A 142 0.25 -13.81 -1.03
C PHE A 142 -0.69 -13.57 -2.20
N ALA A 143 -1.65 -14.45 -2.39
CA ALA A 143 -2.78 -14.23 -3.29
C ALA A 143 -3.72 -13.21 -2.64
N LEU A 144 -3.90 -12.05 -3.26
CA LEU A 144 -4.89 -11.08 -2.83
C LEU A 144 -6.22 -11.41 -3.50
N ARG A 145 -7.27 -11.55 -2.69
CA ARG A 145 -8.63 -11.82 -3.14
C ARG A 145 -9.58 -10.78 -2.55
N ASP A 146 -10.61 -10.39 -3.29
CA ASP A 146 -11.66 -9.53 -2.75
C ASP A 146 -12.65 -10.31 -1.87
N GLY A 147 -13.64 -9.63 -1.30
CA GLY A 147 -14.66 -10.25 -0.44
C GLY A 147 -15.51 -11.34 -1.12
N GLY A 148 -15.49 -11.42 -2.46
CA GLY A 148 -16.11 -12.50 -3.23
C GLY A 148 -15.17 -13.67 -3.55
N GLY A 149 -13.93 -13.65 -3.05
CA GLY A 149 -12.90 -14.65 -3.33
C GLY A 149 -12.22 -14.49 -4.70
N LYS A 150 -12.54 -13.44 -5.46
CA LYS A 150 -11.93 -13.23 -6.78
C LYS A 150 -10.49 -12.77 -6.63
N TYR A 151 -9.57 -13.40 -7.36
CA TYR A 151 -8.16 -13.02 -7.40
C TYR A 151 -7.98 -11.59 -7.94
N ARG A 152 -7.31 -10.73 -7.16
CA ARG A 152 -7.01 -9.32 -7.45
C ARG A 152 -5.52 -9.02 -7.61
N GLY A 153 -4.67 -10.05 -7.56
CA GLY A 153 -3.23 -9.90 -7.74
C GLY A 153 -2.41 -10.58 -6.67
N SER A 154 -1.11 -10.36 -6.72
CA SER A 154 -0.11 -10.96 -5.85
C SER A 154 0.65 -9.88 -5.08
N LEU A 155 0.75 -10.05 -3.77
CA LEU A 155 1.61 -9.25 -2.90
C LEU A 155 2.91 -10.01 -2.66
N GLU A 156 4.04 -9.43 -3.05
CA GLU A 156 5.38 -9.86 -2.64
C GLU A 156 5.79 -9.05 -1.41
N VAL A 157 6.32 -9.73 -0.39
CA VAL A 157 6.89 -9.15 0.82
C VAL A 157 8.31 -9.69 1.01
N SER A 158 9.29 -8.82 1.18
CA SER A 158 10.67 -9.18 1.50
C SER A 158 11.12 -8.50 2.79
N GLN A 159 11.81 -9.25 3.66
CA GLN A 159 12.30 -8.74 4.94
C GLN A 159 13.70 -9.27 5.24
N ASP A 160 14.60 -8.37 5.66
CA ASP A 160 15.85 -8.76 6.32
C ASP A 160 15.53 -9.14 7.75
N VAL A 161 15.46 -10.44 8.02
CA VAL A 161 15.13 -10.97 9.35
C VAL A 161 16.38 -11.32 10.15
N THR A 162 17.57 -10.86 9.74
CA THR A 162 18.84 -11.15 10.44
C THR A 162 18.77 -10.74 11.91
N GLY A 163 18.33 -9.50 12.18
CA GLY A 163 18.15 -8.98 13.54
C GLY A 163 17.04 -9.72 14.30
N ILE A 164 15.92 -10.02 13.64
CA ILE A 164 14.79 -10.77 14.22
C ILE A 164 15.25 -12.17 14.65
N ARG A 165 16.02 -12.87 13.81
CA ARG A 165 16.54 -14.21 14.08
C ARG A 165 17.55 -14.23 15.23
N ALA A 166 18.16 -13.08 15.55
CA ALA A 166 19.11 -12.92 16.65
C ALA A 166 18.44 -12.60 17.99
N LEU A 167 17.16 -12.19 18.01
CA LEU A 167 16.44 -11.88 19.26
C LEU A 167 16.40 -13.10 20.20
N ARG A 168 16.60 -12.87 21.49
CA ARG A 168 16.54 -13.87 22.57
C ARG A 168 15.89 -13.24 23.80
N GLY A 169 15.30 -14.08 24.66
CA GLY A 169 14.63 -13.60 25.87
C GLY A 169 13.45 -12.68 25.56
N GLU A 170 13.24 -11.67 26.39
CA GLU A 170 12.13 -10.73 26.27
C GLU A 170 12.61 -9.29 26.50
N LYS A 171 12.09 -8.33 25.71
CA LYS A 171 12.20 -6.90 25.96
C LYS A 171 10.79 -6.32 26.01
N ARG A 172 10.30 -6.05 27.22
CA ARG A 172 8.89 -5.65 27.46
C ARG A 172 8.66 -4.14 27.43
N LEU A 173 9.72 -3.35 27.61
CA LEU A 173 9.69 -1.90 27.70
C LEU A 173 10.87 -1.27 26.95
N LEU A 174 10.78 0.02 26.69
CA LEU A 174 11.86 0.83 26.11
C LEU A 174 13.03 0.94 27.10
N ASP A 175 14.24 0.97 26.56
CA ASP A 175 15.52 1.16 27.27
C ASP A 175 16.21 2.46 26.84
N TRP A 176 15.41 3.44 26.42
CA TRP A 176 15.94 4.74 26.00
C TRP A 176 16.25 5.54 27.27
N ASP A 177 17.54 5.74 27.55
CA ASP A 177 17.94 6.75 28.52
C ASP A 177 17.44 8.12 28.04
N PRO A 178 16.79 8.92 28.89
CA PRO A 178 16.45 10.28 28.52
C PRO A 178 17.75 11.03 28.18
N PRO A 179 17.83 11.76 27.06
CA PRO A 179 19.03 12.51 26.72
C PRO A 179 19.32 13.52 27.84
N GLY A 180 20.47 13.37 28.52
CA GLY A 180 21.03 14.41 29.40
C GLY A 180 21.08 14.14 30.91
N LEU A 181 21.09 12.89 31.38
CA LEU A 181 21.51 12.59 32.76
C LEU A 181 22.83 11.82 32.75
N ASP A 182 23.93 12.58 32.68
CA ASP A 182 25.21 12.12 33.22
C ASP A 182 25.02 11.93 34.74
N VAL A 183 25.15 10.70 35.22
CA VAL A 183 25.35 10.38 36.64
C VAL A 183 26.82 10.10 36.91
#